data_AF-A0A7U8G237-F1
#
_entry.id   AF-A0A7U8G237-F1
#
_cell.length_a   1.000
_cell.length_b   1.000
_cell.length_c   1.000
_cell.angle_alpha   90.00
_cell.angle_beta   90.00
_cell.angle_gamma   90.00
#
_symmetry.space_group_name_H-M   'P 1'
#
loop_
_entity.id
_entity.type
_entity.pdbx_description
1 polymer ?
#
loop_
_entity_poly.entity_id
_entity_poly.type
_entity_poly.pdbx_seq_one_letter_code
_entity_poly.pdbx_strand_id
1 'polypeptide(L)'
;MQYFKELSKNDIGDEDFEDITVENNNKLESCIKYGVRLKARNVYVKGNVDQSNIIASNAYIEGQTHSRSNIKAAKVYVKHCKGKIIADCVVVDNLEGGVIRARKVYIDTCVSGKIIADYIYIKNCLSYNEICAKRYLVLDEISGDMNTFEINPEKFLREANSKDFFQKQLTLNQLENKLKHTVDRLNEAKAFIVKNCHNIYKIKKIKEKNTIYQKNISLYNSVLEKYQEYFGRYQDIVRLLYVVKTQVNSVLHMAFNGKIILIKDNKGADNLIKFTIMDNKKNKDYRHILKNDFCRVFYLYKHKNPSLRSHEDINQENLSWIENIKKDVFED
;
A
#
# COMPACT_ATOMS: atom_id res chain seq x y z
N MET A 1 -27.02 16.08 -6.83
CA MET A 1 -26.10 16.47 -7.92
C MET A 1 -26.16 17.98 -8.15
N GLN A 2 -25.06 18.68 -7.87
CA GLN A 2 -24.89 20.10 -8.16
C GLN A 2 -24.09 20.30 -9.44
N TYR A 3 -24.49 21.28 -10.23
CA TYR A 3 -23.88 21.59 -11.52
C TYR A 3 -23.33 23.01 -11.53
N PHE A 4 -22.08 23.14 -11.95
CA PHE A 4 -21.39 24.42 -12.08
C PHE A 4 -20.81 24.55 -13.49
N LYS A 5 -20.89 25.75 -14.06
CA LYS A 5 -20.18 26.06 -15.31
C LYS A 5 -18.68 26.27 -15.03
N GLU A 6 -18.38 26.91 -13.92
CA GLU A 6 -17.04 27.07 -13.38
C GLU A 6 -17.12 27.19 -11.86
N LEU A 7 -16.01 26.88 -11.19
CA LEU A 7 -15.85 27.03 -9.75
C LEU A 7 -14.69 27.96 -9.46
N SER A 8 -15.00 29.06 -8.80
CA SER A 8 -14.06 30.01 -8.21
C SER A 8 -13.98 29.79 -6.69
N LYS A 9 -12.96 30.40 -6.06
CA LYS A 9 -12.72 30.27 -4.62
C LYS A 9 -13.91 30.74 -3.77
N ASN A 10 -14.76 31.63 -4.28
CA ASN A 10 -15.89 32.19 -3.54
C ASN A 10 -17.17 31.34 -3.69
N ASP A 11 -17.19 30.40 -4.63
CA ASP A 11 -18.38 29.59 -4.93
C ASP A 11 -18.55 28.42 -3.98
N ILE A 12 -17.50 28.08 -3.22
CA ILE A 12 -17.46 26.90 -2.37
C ILE A 12 -16.76 27.26 -1.05
N GLY A 13 -17.50 27.12 0.06
CA GLY A 13 -16.94 27.18 1.42
C GLY A 13 -16.26 25.87 1.83
N ASP A 14 -16.20 25.59 3.14
CA ASP A 14 -15.75 24.29 3.67
C ASP A 14 -16.87 23.22 3.66
N GLU A 15 -17.81 23.33 2.73
CA GLU A 15 -18.96 22.42 2.62
C GLU A 15 -18.57 21.09 1.94
N ASP A 16 -19.17 20.00 2.42
CA ASP A 16 -19.01 18.66 1.85
C ASP A 16 -20.22 18.36 0.95
N PHE A 17 -19.96 18.07 -0.34
CA PHE A 17 -21.02 17.77 -1.30
C PHE A 17 -21.15 16.27 -1.58
N GLU A 18 -22.33 15.83 -2.01
CA GLU A 18 -22.47 14.45 -2.50
C GLU A 18 -21.92 14.34 -3.94
N ASP A 19 -22.60 14.94 -4.92
CA ASP A 19 -22.12 14.93 -6.31
C ASP A 19 -21.96 16.34 -6.88
N ILE A 20 -20.81 16.61 -7.48
CA ILE A 20 -20.51 17.85 -8.21
C ILE A 20 -20.12 17.53 -9.64
N THR A 21 -20.71 18.26 -10.57
CA THR A 21 -20.27 18.33 -11.97
C THR A 21 -19.88 19.75 -12.33
N VAL A 22 -18.70 19.90 -12.93
CA VAL A 22 -18.18 21.17 -13.42
C VAL A 22 -17.85 21.03 -14.89
N GLU A 23 -18.47 21.83 -15.74
CA GLU A 23 -18.31 21.72 -17.19
C GLU A 23 -18.20 23.11 -17.81
N ASN A 24 -17.05 23.38 -18.43
CA ASN A 24 -16.80 24.58 -19.20
C ASN A 24 -16.42 24.18 -20.64
N ASN A 25 -17.24 24.60 -21.59
CA ASN A 25 -17.02 24.34 -23.01
C ASN A 25 -15.84 25.14 -23.60
N ASN A 26 -15.36 26.17 -22.89
CA ASN A 26 -14.20 26.95 -23.32
C ASN A 26 -12.89 26.23 -22.95
N LYS A 27 -12.22 25.61 -23.93
CA LYS A 27 -10.96 24.87 -23.76
C LYS A 27 -9.79 25.71 -23.23
N LEU A 28 -9.86 27.03 -23.35
CA LEU A 28 -8.82 27.94 -22.86
C LEU A 28 -8.98 28.25 -21.37
N GLU A 29 -10.15 28.01 -20.79
CA GLU A 29 -10.46 28.33 -19.41
C GLU A 29 -10.49 27.09 -18.53
N SER A 30 -9.93 27.22 -17.32
CA SER A 30 -10.09 26.20 -16.29
C SER A 30 -11.53 26.20 -15.77
N CYS A 31 -12.11 24.99 -15.65
CA CYS A 31 -13.39 24.74 -14.98
C CYS A 31 -13.27 24.98 -13.48
N ILE A 32 -12.18 24.47 -12.89
CA ILE A 32 -11.85 24.72 -11.49
C ILE A 32 -10.71 25.74 -11.48
N LYS A 33 -11.01 26.94 -10.97
CA LYS A 33 -10.06 28.06 -10.93
C LYS A 33 -9.04 27.89 -9.80
N TYR A 34 -8.04 28.76 -9.84
CA TYR A 34 -7.02 28.89 -8.82
C TYR A 34 -7.61 29.00 -7.40
N GLY A 35 -7.03 28.27 -6.45
CA GLY A 35 -7.31 28.41 -5.03
C GLY A 35 -8.57 27.72 -4.54
N VAL A 36 -9.34 27.07 -5.42
CA VAL A 36 -10.53 26.27 -5.04
C VAL A 36 -10.10 25.11 -4.15
N ARG A 37 -10.87 24.89 -3.09
CA ARG A 37 -10.80 23.71 -2.23
C ARG A 37 -12.13 22.99 -2.33
N LEU A 38 -12.14 21.86 -3.00
CA LEU A 38 -13.35 21.09 -3.28
C LEU A 38 -13.35 19.82 -2.43
N LYS A 39 -14.45 19.59 -1.71
CA LYS A 39 -14.73 18.33 -1.03
C LYS A 39 -16.07 17.78 -1.49
N ALA A 40 -16.08 16.62 -2.12
CA ALA A 40 -17.33 15.96 -2.48
C ALA A 40 -17.18 14.44 -2.50
N ARG A 41 -18.28 13.68 -2.47
CA ARG A 41 -18.19 12.22 -2.68
C ARG A 41 -17.78 11.93 -4.14
N ASN A 42 -18.47 12.51 -5.11
CA ASN A 42 -18.20 12.34 -6.53
C ASN A 42 -17.95 13.70 -7.21
N VAL A 43 -16.83 13.81 -7.93
CA VAL A 43 -16.43 15.01 -8.67
C VAL A 43 -16.23 14.66 -10.14
N TYR A 44 -17.01 15.30 -11.01
CA TYR A 44 -16.88 15.21 -12.46
C TYR A 44 -16.47 16.55 -13.03
N VAL A 45 -15.32 16.61 -13.70
CA VAL A 45 -14.79 17.83 -14.31
C VAL A 45 -14.57 17.61 -15.80
N LYS A 46 -15.39 18.28 -16.60
CA LYS A 46 -15.24 18.33 -18.06
C LYS A 46 -14.50 19.61 -18.46
N GLY A 47 -13.20 19.59 -18.22
CA GLY A 47 -12.28 20.67 -18.60
C GLY A 47 -11.10 20.79 -17.64
N ASN A 48 -10.36 21.88 -17.75
CA ASN A 48 -9.06 22.02 -17.08
C ASN A 48 -9.20 22.38 -15.60
N VAL A 49 -8.21 21.96 -14.81
CA VAL A 49 -8.13 22.20 -13.36
C VAL A 49 -6.87 23.02 -13.08
N ASP A 50 -7.04 24.21 -12.52
CA ASP A 50 -5.92 25.08 -12.14
C ASP A 50 -5.25 24.60 -10.83
N GLN A 51 -4.41 25.43 -10.20
CA GLN A 51 -3.85 25.17 -8.88
C GLN A 51 -4.95 25.12 -7.81
N SER A 52 -5.55 23.96 -7.62
CA SER A 52 -6.63 23.68 -6.68
C SER A 52 -6.37 22.41 -5.85
N ASN A 53 -7.15 22.25 -4.79
CA ASN A 53 -7.13 21.03 -3.97
C ASN A 53 -8.51 20.35 -4.07
N ILE A 54 -8.52 19.10 -4.51
CA ILE A 54 -9.74 18.29 -4.65
C ILE A 54 -9.63 17.10 -3.72
N ILE A 55 -10.61 16.92 -2.84
CA ILE A 55 -10.72 15.76 -1.96
C ILE A 55 -12.05 15.08 -2.30
N ALA A 56 -12.00 13.83 -2.75
CA ALA A 56 -13.21 13.10 -3.12
C ALA A 56 -13.19 11.62 -2.74
N SER A 57 -14.30 10.91 -2.92
CA SER A 57 -14.25 9.44 -3.03
C SER A 57 -13.90 9.06 -4.45
N ASN A 58 -14.59 9.66 -5.43
CA ASN A 58 -14.34 9.46 -6.86
C ASN A 58 -14.10 10.81 -7.55
N ALA A 59 -13.01 10.93 -8.30
CA ALA A 59 -12.70 12.12 -9.10
C ALA A 59 -12.45 11.75 -10.56
N TYR A 60 -13.21 12.36 -11.46
CA TYR A 60 -13.14 12.13 -12.90
C TYR A 60 -12.88 13.45 -13.63
N ILE A 61 -11.69 13.60 -14.22
CA ILE A 61 -11.24 14.86 -14.83
C ILE A 61 -10.87 14.61 -16.29
N GLU A 62 -11.69 15.08 -17.22
CA GLU A 62 -11.48 14.92 -18.67
C GLU A 62 -10.53 15.97 -19.28
N GLY A 63 -10.06 16.93 -18.48
CA GLY A 63 -9.12 17.96 -18.92
C GLY A 63 -7.70 17.78 -18.37
N GLN A 64 -6.95 18.88 -18.43
CA GLN A 64 -5.58 18.97 -17.93
C GLN A 64 -5.54 19.57 -16.53
N THR A 65 -4.70 19.00 -15.66
CA THR A 65 -4.40 19.60 -14.36
C THR A 65 -3.18 20.51 -14.43
N HIS A 66 -3.18 21.56 -13.63
CA HIS A 66 -1.99 22.37 -13.38
C HIS A 66 -0.94 21.58 -12.57
N SER A 67 0.34 21.95 -12.68
CA SER A 67 1.45 21.25 -12.00
C SER A 67 1.41 21.33 -10.47
N ARG A 68 0.68 22.32 -9.95
CA ARG A 68 0.49 22.56 -8.51
C ARG A 68 -0.87 22.09 -7.98
N SER A 69 -1.69 21.44 -8.78
CA SER A 69 -2.95 20.86 -8.30
C SER A 69 -2.69 19.65 -7.40
N ASN A 70 -3.62 19.37 -6.49
CA ASN A 70 -3.54 18.24 -5.57
C ASN A 70 -4.89 17.55 -5.48
N ILE A 71 -4.93 16.29 -5.86
CA ILE A 71 -6.14 15.47 -5.88
C ILE A 71 -5.93 14.33 -4.88
N LYS A 72 -6.88 14.18 -3.96
CA LYS A 72 -6.93 13.06 -3.01
C LYS A 72 -8.27 12.35 -3.17
N ALA A 73 -8.28 11.10 -3.59
CA ALA A 73 -9.54 10.34 -3.63
C ALA A 73 -9.35 8.84 -3.43
N ALA A 74 -10.42 8.06 -3.37
CA ALA A 74 -10.29 6.59 -3.43
C ALA A 74 -10.02 6.16 -4.88
N LYS A 75 -10.81 6.66 -5.83
CA LYS A 75 -10.67 6.40 -7.27
C LYS A 75 -10.45 7.71 -8.03
N VAL A 76 -9.48 7.74 -8.92
CA VAL A 76 -9.16 8.92 -9.73
C VAL A 76 -8.96 8.55 -11.18
N TYR A 77 -9.64 9.27 -12.08
CA TYR A 77 -9.33 9.35 -13.50
C TYR A 77 -8.93 10.77 -13.87
N VAL A 78 -7.82 10.93 -14.60
CA VAL A 78 -7.40 12.21 -15.18
C VAL A 78 -6.89 12.01 -16.59
N LYS A 79 -7.40 12.78 -17.55
CA LYS A 79 -6.92 12.70 -18.94
C LYS A 79 -5.47 13.21 -19.09
N HIS A 80 -5.16 14.40 -18.58
CA HIS A 80 -3.80 14.94 -18.60
C HIS A 80 -3.37 15.41 -17.21
N CYS A 81 -2.49 14.66 -16.55
CA CYS A 81 -2.03 14.95 -15.20
C CYS A 81 -0.64 15.60 -15.22
N LYS A 82 -0.54 16.82 -14.70
CA LYS A 82 0.73 17.47 -14.35
C LYS A 82 0.93 17.65 -12.85
N GLY A 83 -0.15 17.50 -12.09
CA GLY A 83 -0.20 17.78 -10.66
C GLY A 83 0.12 16.55 -9.80
N LYS A 84 -0.35 16.60 -8.55
CA LYS A 84 -0.18 15.53 -7.57
C LYS A 84 -1.48 14.76 -7.35
N ILE A 85 -1.41 13.43 -7.38
CA ILE A 85 -2.54 12.54 -7.07
C ILE A 85 -2.15 11.62 -5.91
N ILE A 86 -3.03 11.49 -4.91
CA ILE A 86 -2.95 10.47 -3.86
C ILE A 86 -4.27 9.69 -3.86
N ALA A 87 -4.25 8.39 -4.16
CA ALA A 87 -5.48 7.60 -4.18
C ALA A 87 -5.30 6.09 -3.95
N ASP A 88 -6.38 5.33 -3.87
CA ASP A 88 -6.26 3.86 -3.89
C ASP A 88 -6.08 3.34 -5.32
N CYS A 89 -6.88 3.82 -6.26
CA CYS A 89 -6.81 3.46 -7.68
C CYS A 89 -6.70 4.72 -8.56
N VAL A 90 -5.73 4.74 -9.47
CA VAL A 90 -5.50 5.88 -10.38
C VAL A 90 -5.40 5.39 -11.82
N VAL A 91 -6.17 6.00 -12.71
CA VAL A 91 -6.05 5.86 -14.17
C VAL A 91 -5.72 7.23 -14.76
N VAL A 92 -4.66 7.31 -15.56
CA VAL A 92 -4.28 8.53 -16.27
C VAL A 92 -3.93 8.23 -17.71
N ASP A 93 -4.48 8.99 -18.65
CA ASP A 93 -4.11 8.82 -20.05
C ASP A 93 -2.71 9.39 -20.31
N ASN A 94 -2.45 10.63 -19.87
CA ASN A 94 -1.15 11.27 -20.05
C ASN A 94 -0.61 11.84 -18.73
N LEU A 95 0.46 11.25 -18.21
CA LEU A 95 1.20 11.79 -17.08
C LEU A 95 2.42 12.56 -17.58
N GLU A 96 2.46 13.87 -17.31
CA GLU A 96 3.54 14.77 -17.75
C GLU A 96 4.06 15.57 -16.55
N GLY A 97 5.21 15.19 -16.00
CA GLY A 97 5.82 15.89 -14.86
C GLY A 97 5.09 15.72 -13.51
N GLY A 98 3.95 15.01 -13.50
CA GLY A 98 3.12 14.82 -12.31
C GLY A 98 3.65 13.79 -11.32
N VAL A 99 3.07 13.79 -10.12
CA VAL A 99 3.44 12.89 -9.02
C VAL A 99 2.24 12.08 -8.55
N ILE A 100 2.30 10.76 -8.69
CA ILE A 100 1.23 9.84 -8.29
C ILE A 100 1.69 8.98 -7.12
N ARG A 101 0.87 8.92 -6.07
CA ARG A 101 1.00 7.93 -5.00
C ARG A 101 -0.29 7.15 -4.87
N ALA A 102 -0.25 5.84 -5.08
CA ALA A 102 -1.46 5.04 -4.96
C ALA A 102 -1.22 3.60 -4.56
N ARG A 103 -2.29 2.81 -4.39
CA ARG A 103 -2.17 1.35 -4.29
C ARG A 103 -2.07 0.73 -5.69
N LYS A 104 -2.93 1.13 -6.63
CA LYS A 104 -2.95 0.66 -8.01
C LYS A 104 -2.90 1.83 -8.99
N VAL A 105 -2.05 1.74 -10.01
CA VAL A 105 -1.88 2.78 -11.04
C VAL A 105 -1.89 2.17 -12.42
N TYR A 106 -2.70 2.75 -13.32
CA TYR A 106 -2.66 2.52 -14.76
C TYR A 106 -2.34 3.85 -15.45
N ILE A 107 -1.30 3.87 -16.30
CA ILE A 107 -0.95 5.02 -17.13
C ILE A 107 -0.92 4.61 -18.61
N ASP A 108 -1.57 5.37 -19.49
CA ASP A 108 -1.47 5.12 -20.93
C ASP A 108 -0.13 5.64 -21.47
N THR A 109 0.22 6.90 -21.23
CA THR A 109 1.50 7.51 -21.61
C THR A 109 2.14 8.29 -20.46
N CYS A 110 3.44 8.08 -20.22
CA CYS A 110 4.17 8.67 -19.11
C CYS A 110 5.47 9.36 -19.55
N VAL A 111 5.65 10.63 -19.20
CA VAL A 111 6.88 11.42 -19.43
C VAL A 111 7.22 12.29 -18.22
N SER A 112 8.49 12.27 -17.79
CA SER A 112 8.97 13.01 -16.61
C SER A 112 8.14 12.78 -15.33
N GLY A 113 7.40 11.68 -15.25
CA GLY A 113 6.47 11.38 -14.18
C GLY A 113 7.15 10.70 -13.00
N LYS A 114 6.62 10.93 -11.79
CA LYS A 114 7.04 10.21 -10.57
C LYS A 114 5.88 9.38 -10.04
N ILE A 115 6.05 8.07 -9.94
CA ILE A 115 4.98 7.17 -9.49
C ILE A 115 5.49 6.29 -8.37
N ILE A 116 4.74 6.22 -7.27
CA ILE A 116 4.98 5.27 -6.18
C ILE A 116 3.68 4.52 -5.87
N ALA A 117 3.67 3.21 -6.11
CA ALA A 117 2.48 2.41 -5.84
C ALA A 117 2.75 0.92 -5.62
N ASP A 118 1.76 0.18 -5.10
CA ASP A 118 1.91 -1.26 -4.93
C ASP A 118 1.95 -2.00 -6.27
N TYR A 119 1.09 -1.58 -7.19
CA TYR A 119 0.93 -2.11 -8.55
C TYR A 119 0.92 -0.97 -9.55
N ILE A 120 1.78 -1.04 -10.57
CA ILE A 120 1.92 -0.02 -11.60
C ILE A 120 1.92 -0.69 -12.97
N TYR A 121 1.03 -0.25 -13.85
CA TYR A 121 1.06 -0.57 -15.27
C TYR A 121 1.24 0.71 -16.08
N ILE A 122 2.21 0.72 -16.99
CA ILE A 122 2.44 1.81 -17.93
C ILE A 122 2.44 1.21 -19.33
N LYS A 123 1.55 1.71 -20.19
CA LYS A 123 1.46 1.24 -21.57
C LYS A 123 2.58 1.80 -22.45
N ASN A 124 2.81 3.11 -22.41
CA ASN A 124 3.89 3.77 -23.15
C ASN A 124 4.75 4.64 -22.21
N CYS A 125 6.00 4.22 -22.00
CA CYS A 125 6.95 4.93 -21.16
C CYS A 125 7.92 5.74 -22.04
N LEU A 126 7.79 7.07 -22.01
CA LEU A 126 8.70 8.03 -22.64
C LEU A 126 9.90 8.29 -21.71
N SER A 127 10.50 9.48 -21.73
CA SER A 127 11.76 9.75 -21.04
C SER A 127 11.62 10.33 -19.63
N TYR A 128 12.69 10.20 -18.84
CA TYR A 128 12.90 10.84 -17.53
C TYR A 128 11.91 10.46 -16.43
N ASN A 129 11.33 9.27 -16.48
CA ASN A 129 10.40 8.80 -15.47
C ASN A 129 11.11 8.19 -14.25
N GLU A 130 10.56 8.40 -13.05
CA GLU A 130 10.99 7.77 -11.80
C GLU A 130 9.85 6.93 -11.22
N ILE A 131 9.91 5.62 -11.43
CA ILE A 131 8.80 4.71 -11.14
C ILE A 131 9.21 3.72 -10.05
N CYS A 132 8.53 3.73 -8.91
CA CYS A 132 8.81 2.85 -7.77
C CYS A 132 7.60 1.98 -7.43
N ALA A 133 7.70 0.65 -7.65
CA ALA A 133 6.63 -0.29 -7.32
C ALA A 133 6.94 -1.09 -6.05
N LYS A 134 5.92 -1.47 -5.28
CA LYS A 134 6.06 -2.41 -4.14
C LYS A 134 6.04 -3.87 -4.56
N ARG A 135 5.13 -4.24 -5.46
CA ARG A 135 4.89 -5.64 -5.83
C ARG A 135 5.11 -5.87 -7.31
N TYR A 136 4.41 -5.13 -8.17
CA TYR A 136 4.51 -5.32 -9.61
C TYR A 136 4.63 -3.97 -10.32
N LEU A 137 5.65 -3.86 -11.15
CA LEU A 137 5.75 -2.86 -12.19
C LEU A 137 5.70 -3.58 -13.53
N VAL A 138 4.70 -3.26 -14.34
CA VAL A 138 4.54 -3.82 -15.68
C VAL A 138 4.66 -2.68 -16.68
N LEU A 139 5.60 -2.83 -17.60
CA LEU A 139 5.90 -1.86 -18.66
C LEU A 139 5.57 -2.56 -19.98
N ASP A 140 4.61 -2.02 -20.72
CA ASP A 140 4.25 -2.59 -22.02
C ASP A 140 5.30 -2.18 -23.06
N GLU A 141 5.36 -0.89 -23.43
CA GLU A 141 6.36 -0.33 -24.34
C GLU A 141 7.21 0.75 -23.65
N ILE A 142 8.53 0.69 -23.84
CA ILE A 142 9.47 1.73 -23.41
C ILE A 142 10.08 2.36 -24.67
N SER A 143 9.65 3.57 -24.98
CA SER A 143 10.06 4.31 -26.18
C SER A 143 11.01 5.47 -25.89
N GLY A 144 11.10 5.93 -24.64
CA GLY A 144 12.01 7.01 -24.24
C GLY A 144 13.17 6.55 -23.36
N ASP A 145 13.99 7.53 -22.98
CA ASP A 145 15.32 7.33 -22.39
C ASP A 145 15.39 7.75 -20.92
N MET A 146 16.47 7.37 -20.23
CA MET A 146 16.80 7.87 -18.90
C MET A 146 15.70 7.60 -17.84
N ASN A 147 14.97 6.51 -17.99
CA ASN A 147 13.97 6.09 -17.01
C ASN A 147 14.61 5.28 -15.89
N THR A 148 14.10 5.45 -14.66
CA THR A 148 14.44 4.59 -13.53
C THR A 148 13.22 3.82 -13.06
N PHE A 149 13.33 2.51 -13.13
CA PHE A 149 12.32 1.55 -12.70
C PHE A 149 12.83 0.83 -11.47
N GLU A 150 12.18 1.02 -10.33
CA GLU A 150 12.74 0.59 -9.05
C GLU A 150 11.77 -0.12 -8.11
N ILE A 151 12.34 -1.05 -7.33
CA ILE A 151 11.73 -1.64 -6.15
C ILE A 151 12.58 -1.18 -4.97
N ASN A 152 12.11 -0.15 -4.27
CA ASN A 152 12.89 0.56 -3.26
C ASN A 152 12.10 0.81 -1.96
N PRO A 153 12.32 -0.01 -0.90
CA PRO A 153 11.65 0.14 0.38
C PRO A 153 11.82 1.53 1.00
N GLU A 154 12.99 2.15 0.83
CA GLU A 154 13.30 3.45 1.42
C GLU A 154 12.41 4.56 0.85
N LYS A 155 12.13 4.57 -0.46
CA LYS A 155 11.21 5.55 -1.06
C LYS A 155 9.81 5.44 -0.47
N PHE A 156 9.34 4.21 -0.23
CA PHE A 156 8.06 3.99 0.45
C PHE A 156 8.07 4.50 1.89
N LEU A 157 9.17 4.30 2.64
CA LEU A 157 9.28 4.76 4.02
C LEU A 157 9.45 6.27 4.16
N ARG A 158 10.20 6.92 3.26
CA ARG A 158 10.44 8.36 3.30
C ARG A 158 9.20 9.15 2.89
N GLU A 159 8.44 8.64 1.92
CA GLU A 159 7.35 9.39 1.30
C GLU A 159 5.95 9.05 1.86
N ALA A 160 5.73 7.83 2.35
CA ALA A 160 4.54 7.50 3.12
C ALA A 160 4.88 7.71 4.60
N ASN A 161 4.42 8.83 5.19
CA ASN A 161 4.48 9.17 6.62
C ASN A 161 5.27 8.14 7.45
N SER A 162 6.60 8.22 7.41
CA SER A 162 7.53 7.25 7.99
C SER A 162 7.15 6.78 9.40
N LYS A 163 6.45 7.66 10.13
CA LYS A 163 5.75 7.42 11.40
C LYS A 163 4.92 6.13 11.44
N ASP A 164 4.13 5.79 10.42
CA ASP A 164 3.27 4.59 10.45
C ASP A 164 4.09 3.29 10.49
N PHE A 165 5.12 3.20 9.64
CA PHE A 165 6.02 2.05 9.66
C PHE A 165 6.79 1.93 10.97
N PHE A 166 7.37 3.04 11.46
CA PHE A 166 8.08 3.04 12.74
C PHE A 166 7.15 2.72 13.92
N GLN A 167 5.91 3.22 13.91
CA GLN A 167 4.90 2.91 14.92
C GLN A 167 4.53 1.43 14.90
N LYS A 168 4.38 0.82 13.71
CA LYS A 168 4.16 -0.61 13.55
C LYS A 168 5.34 -1.42 14.08
N GLN A 169 6.58 -0.98 13.84
CA GLN A 169 7.77 -1.63 14.37
C GLN A 169 7.85 -1.56 15.91
N LEU A 170 7.50 -0.42 16.50
CA LEU A 170 7.39 -0.27 17.96
C LEU A 170 6.30 -1.18 18.53
N THR A 171 5.15 -1.23 17.87
CA THR A 171 4.02 -2.07 18.26
C THR A 171 4.39 -3.55 18.20
N LEU A 172 5.16 -3.96 17.18
CA LEU A 172 5.69 -5.32 17.05
C LEU A 172 6.55 -5.69 18.28
N ASN A 173 7.51 -4.84 18.65
CA ASN A 173 8.34 -5.07 19.85
C ASN A 173 7.51 -5.17 21.14
N GLN A 174 6.49 -4.31 21.29
CA GLN A 174 5.59 -4.35 22.44
C GLN A 174 4.77 -5.64 22.49
N LEU A 175 4.27 -6.13 21.34
CA LEU A 175 3.54 -7.38 21.24
C LEU A 175 4.43 -8.58 21.54
N GLU A 176 5.68 -8.60 21.07
CA GLU A 176 6.65 -9.66 21.38
C GLU A 176 6.94 -9.74 22.89
N ASN A 177 7.11 -8.60 23.55
CA ASN A 177 7.29 -8.55 25.01
C ASN A 177 6.03 -9.03 25.76
N LYS A 178 4.83 -8.58 25.35
CA LYS A 178 3.56 -9.04 25.93
C LYS A 178 3.35 -10.54 25.74
N LEU A 179 3.73 -11.08 24.58
CA LEU A 179 3.65 -12.50 24.28
C LEU A 179 4.53 -13.29 25.25
N LYS A 180 5.79 -12.87 25.42
CA LYS A 180 6.73 -13.51 26.35
C LYS A 180 6.13 -13.60 27.77
N HIS A 181 5.67 -12.47 28.33
CA HIS A 181 5.05 -12.46 29.65
C HIS A 181 3.79 -13.32 29.76
N THR A 182 2.98 -13.37 28.69
CA THR A 182 1.75 -14.19 28.67
C THR A 182 2.09 -15.68 28.65
N VAL A 183 3.13 -16.07 27.88
CA VAL A 183 3.64 -17.44 27.83
C VAL A 183 4.20 -17.87 29.19
N ASP A 184 4.95 -17.00 29.87
CA ASP A 184 5.48 -17.29 31.21
C ASP A 184 4.34 -17.59 32.21
N ARG A 185 3.31 -16.72 32.26
CA ARG A 185 2.13 -16.91 33.11
C ARG A 185 1.31 -18.15 32.76
N LEU A 186 1.20 -18.47 31.47
CA LEU A 186 0.56 -19.71 31.01
C LEU A 186 1.30 -20.95 31.53
N ASN A 187 2.63 -20.95 31.44
CA ASN A 187 3.46 -22.06 31.89
C ASN A 187 3.38 -22.24 33.41
N GLU A 188 3.41 -21.14 34.18
CA GLU A 188 3.21 -21.17 35.65
C GLU A 188 1.86 -21.78 36.04
N ALA A 189 0.77 -21.29 35.44
CA ALA A 189 -0.58 -21.79 35.71
C ALA A 189 -0.73 -23.25 35.29
N LYS A 190 -0.19 -23.63 34.13
CA LYS A 190 -0.18 -25.02 33.64
C LYS A 190 0.57 -25.94 34.59
N ALA A 191 1.75 -25.53 35.07
CA ALA A 191 2.55 -26.32 36.02
C ALA A 191 1.77 -26.55 37.33
N PHE A 192 1.10 -25.52 37.85
CA PHE A 192 0.25 -25.66 39.03
C PHE A 192 -0.92 -26.64 38.79
N ILE A 193 -1.63 -26.51 37.67
CA ILE A 193 -2.76 -27.37 37.31
C ILE A 193 -2.31 -28.84 37.22
N VAL A 194 -1.24 -29.12 36.48
CA VAL A 194 -0.71 -30.48 36.29
C VAL A 194 -0.24 -31.08 37.61
N LYS A 195 0.44 -30.32 38.46
CA LYS A 195 0.91 -30.80 39.77
C LYS A 195 -0.24 -31.18 40.71
N ASN A 196 -1.37 -30.49 40.63
CA ASN A 196 -2.47 -30.62 41.59
C ASN A 196 -3.69 -31.41 41.07
N CYS A 197 -3.77 -31.74 39.78
CA CYS A 197 -4.96 -32.32 39.16
C CYS A 197 -5.40 -33.65 39.82
N HIS A 198 -4.45 -34.54 40.12
CA HIS A 198 -4.74 -35.85 40.73
C HIS A 198 -5.29 -35.72 42.15
N ASN A 199 -4.70 -34.83 42.95
CA ASN A 199 -5.15 -34.58 44.32
C ASN A 199 -6.56 -33.98 44.34
N ILE A 200 -6.84 -33.03 43.46
CA ILE A 200 -8.17 -32.43 43.32
C ILE A 200 -9.20 -33.46 42.86
N TYR A 201 -8.84 -34.36 41.94
CA TYR A 201 -9.71 -35.45 41.52
C TYR A 201 -10.09 -36.39 42.69
N LYS A 202 -9.11 -36.79 43.51
CA LYS A 202 -9.36 -37.59 44.72
C LYS A 202 -10.29 -36.87 45.70
N ILE A 203 -10.02 -35.61 46.00
CA ILE A 203 -10.84 -34.80 46.91
C ILE A 203 -12.28 -34.71 46.42
N LYS A 204 -12.51 -34.49 45.12
CA LYS A 204 -13.85 -34.42 44.53
C LYS A 204 -14.64 -35.73 44.65
N LYS A 205 -13.98 -36.89 44.73
CA LYS A 205 -14.64 -38.19 44.91
C LYS A 205 -15.12 -38.46 46.34
N ILE A 206 -14.45 -37.91 47.34
CA ILE A 206 -14.71 -38.21 48.76
C ILE A 206 -16.06 -37.62 49.24
N LYS A 207 -16.64 -36.63 48.56
CA LYS A 207 -17.96 -36.01 48.85
C LYS A 207 -18.16 -35.47 50.29
N GLU A 208 -17.12 -35.43 51.11
CA GLU A 208 -17.16 -34.86 52.46
C GLU A 208 -17.03 -33.33 52.46
N LYS A 209 -17.84 -32.65 53.29
CA LYS A 209 -17.74 -31.19 53.51
C LYS A 209 -16.60 -30.86 54.47
N ASN A 210 -15.37 -30.93 53.98
CA ASN A 210 -14.18 -30.43 54.68
C ASN A 210 -13.79 -29.04 54.14
N THR A 211 -13.61 -28.06 55.05
CA THR A 211 -13.28 -26.66 54.70
C THR A 211 -11.94 -26.51 53.99
N ILE A 212 -10.96 -27.36 54.28
CA ILE A 212 -9.64 -27.35 53.63
C ILE A 212 -9.76 -27.85 52.19
N TYR A 213 -10.55 -28.90 51.97
CA TYR A 213 -10.82 -29.44 50.63
C TYR A 213 -11.54 -28.42 49.74
N GLN A 214 -12.51 -27.69 50.29
CA GLN A 214 -13.19 -26.62 49.55
C GLN A 214 -12.25 -25.49 49.14
N LYS A 215 -11.35 -25.04 50.05
CA LYS A 215 -10.33 -24.03 49.74
C LYS A 215 -9.39 -24.49 48.62
N ASN A 216 -8.93 -25.74 48.66
CA ASN A 216 -8.05 -26.29 47.62
C ASN A 216 -8.74 -26.38 46.25
N ILE A 217 -10.01 -26.81 46.22
CA ILE A 217 -10.81 -26.83 44.98
C ILE A 217 -11.00 -25.42 44.43
N SER A 218 -11.35 -24.45 45.29
CA SER A 218 -11.54 -23.05 44.88
C SER A 218 -10.26 -22.44 44.30
N LEU A 219 -9.12 -22.63 44.97
CA LEU A 219 -7.82 -22.18 44.46
C LEU A 219 -7.52 -22.81 43.10
N TYR A 220 -7.67 -24.13 42.96
CA TYR A 220 -7.45 -24.82 41.68
C TYR A 220 -8.33 -24.28 40.56
N ASN A 221 -9.63 -24.10 40.81
CA ASN A 221 -10.55 -23.54 39.83
C ASN A 221 -10.16 -22.11 39.45
N SER A 222 -9.76 -21.28 40.42
CA SER A 222 -9.30 -19.90 40.13
C SER A 222 -8.05 -19.87 39.23
N VAL A 223 -7.14 -20.83 39.40
CA VAL A 223 -5.93 -20.94 38.56
C VAL A 223 -6.28 -21.47 37.18
N LEU A 224 -7.26 -22.38 37.08
CA LEU A 224 -7.79 -22.87 35.81
C LEU A 224 -8.47 -21.77 35.00
N GLU A 225 -9.27 -20.92 35.64
CA GLU A 225 -9.90 -19.74 35.02
C GLU A 225 -8.82 -18.75 34.52
N LYS A 226 -7.82 -18.44 35.36
CA LYS A 226 -6.68 -17.61 34.93
C LYS A 226 -5.92 -18.22 33.77
N TYR A 227 -5.72 -19.54 33.75
CA TYR A 227 -5.10 -20.23 32.62
C TYR A 227 -5.91 -20.04 31.33
N GLN A 228 -7.23 -20.20 31.39
CA GLN A 228 -8.12 -19.96 30.23
C GLN A 228 -8.06 -18.50 29.76
N GLU A 229 -8.07 -17.54 30.68
CA GLU A 229 -7.90 -16.11 30.37
C GLU A 229 -6.57 -15.82 29.68
N TYR A 230 -5.46 -16.33 30.21
CA TYR A 230 -4.14 -16.16 29.60
C TYR A 230 -4.05 -16.86 28.23
N PHE A 231 -4.73 -17.99 28.06
CA PHE A 231 -4.77 -18.70 26.78
C PHE A 231 -5.52 -17.88 25.72
N GLY A 232 -6.66 -17.28 26.06
CA GLY A 232 -7.36 -16.36 25.17
C GLY A 232 -6.49 -15.16 24.76
N ARG A 233 -5.85 -14.51 25.75
CA ARG A 233 -4.91 -13.41 25.48
C ARG A 233 -3.74 -13.82 24.58
N TYR A 234 -3.19 -15.01 24.79
CA TYR A 234 -2.13 -15.56 23.93
C TYR A 234 -2.59 -15.66 22.48
N GLN A 235 -3.80 -16.21 22.23
CA GLN A 235 -4.36 -16.32 20.88
C GLN A 235 -4.53 -14.95 20.22
N ASP A 236 -5.02 -13.95 20.97
CA ASP A 236 -5.18 -12.58 20.46
C ASP A 236 -3.85 -11.93 20.10
N ILE A 237 -2.85 -12.04 20.99
CA ILE A 237 -1.51 -11.47 20.75
C ILE A 237 -0.88 -12.14 19.53
N VAL A 238 -0.97 -13.46 19.39
CA VAL A 238 -0.41 -14.19 18.23
C VAL A 238 -1.07 -13.73 16.92
N ARG A 239 -2.40 -13.56 16.90
CA ARG A 239 -3.12 -13.04 15.74
C ARG A 239 -2.66 -11.63 15.36
N LEU A 240 -2.60 -10.72 16.33
CA LEU A 240 -2.15 -9.34 16.09
C LEU A 240 -0.68 -9.29 15.64
N LEU A 241 0.19 -10.07 16.29
CA LEU A 241 1.61 -10.15 15.94
C LEU A 241 1.79 -10.63 14.51
N TYR A 242 1.03 -11.64 14.08
CA TYR A 242 1.04 -12.10 12.69
C TYR A 242 0.68 -10.98 11.71
N VAL A 243 -0.41 -10.22 11.97
CA VAL A 243 -0.84 -9.12 11.10
C VAL A 243 0.23 -8.04 11.00
N VAL A 244 0.71 -7.53 12.14
CA VAL A 244 1.71 -6.44 12.17
C VAL A 244 3.03 -6.88 11.54
N LYS A 245 3.49 -8.10 11.85
CA LYS A 245 4.73 -8.66 11.29
C LYS A 245 4.63 -8.83 9.77
N THR A 246 3.49 -9.26 9.26
CA THR A 246 3.24 -9.36 7.81
C THR A 246 3.33 -8.00 7.14
N GLN A 247 2.75 -6.95 7.74
CA GLN A 247 2.83 -5.59 7.21
C GLN A 247 4.27 -5.06 7.18
N VAL A 248 5.02 -5.19 8.28
CA VAL A 248 6.43 -4.75 8.35
C VAL A 248 7.29 -5.52 7.34
N ASN A 249 7.15 -6.84 7.29
CA ASN A 249 7.88 -7.68 6.35
C ASN A 249 7.54 -7.38 4.89
N SER A 250 6.30 -6.96 4.60
CA SER A 250 5.91 -6.58 3.24
C SER A 250 6.72 -5.40 2.69
N VAL A 251 7.24 -4.53 3.57
CA VAL A 251 8.09 -3.40 3.20
C VAL A 251 9.56 -3.83 3.23
N LEU A 252 10.01 -4.49 4.30
CA LEU A 252 11.41 -4.92 4.42
C LEU A 252 11.85 -5.93 3.36
N HIS A 253 10.95 -6.81 2.94
CA HIS A 253 11.21 -7.81 1.89
C HIS A 253 10.63 -7.43 0.54
N MET A 254 10.18 -6.18 0.37
CA MET A 254 9.68 -5.65 -0.89
C MET A 254 10.66 -5.90 -2.04
N ALA A 255 11.96 -5.67 -1.84
CA ALA A 255 12.98 -5.92 -2.86
C ALA A 255 13.04 -7.38 -3.34
N PHE A 256 12.74 -8.36 -2.48
CA PHE A 256 12.78 -9.78 -2.84
C PHE A 256 11.46 -10.28 -3.43
N ASN A 257 10.35 -9.63 -3.10
CA ASN A 257 9.01 -10.05 -3.50
C ASN A 257 8.51 -9.27 -4.72
N GLY A 258 9.07 -8.09 -4.97
CA GLY A 258 8.73 -7.22 -6.08
C GLY A 258 9.28 -7.76 -7.40
N LYS A 259 8.55 -7.49 -8.47
CA LYS A 259 8.92 -7.85 -9.85
C LYS A 259 8.73 -6.65 -10.77
N ILE A 260 9.65 -6.52 -11.71
CA ILE A 260 9.53 -5.59 -12.84
C ILE A 260 9.40 -6.44 -14.10
N ILE A 261 8.34 -6.23 -14.87
CA ILE A 261 7.98 -7.05 -16.02
C ILE A 261 7.97 -6.15 -17.25
N LEU A 262 8.72 -6.54 -18.27
CA LEU A 262 8.71 -5.94 -19.60
C LEU A 262 7.89 -6.84 -20.52
N ILE A 263 6.85 -6.30 -21.14
CA ILE A 263 6.02 -7.05 -22.10
C ILE A 263 6.64 -6.95 -23.51
N LYS A 264 6.99 -5.75 -23.96
CA LYS A 264 7.64 -5.52 -25.25
C LYS A 264 9.05 -4.95 -25.08
N ASP A 265 9.67 -4.67 -26.21
CA ASP A 265 11.05 -4.21 -26.33
C ASP A 265 11.26 -2.84 -25.69
N ASN A 266 12.41 -2.71 -25.01
CA ASN A 266 12.99 -1.41 -24.69
C ASN A 266 13.67 -0.81 -25.94
N LYS A 267 13.06 0.23 -26.51
CA LYS A 267 13.62 1.00 -27.64
C LYS A 267 14.51 2.17 -27.21
N GLY A 268 14.37 2.61 -25.96
CA GLY A 268 15.13 3.74 -25.42
C GLY A 268 16.48 3.36 -24.81
N ALA A 269 17.35 4.35 -24.66
CA ALA A 269 18.67 4.27 -24.06
C ALA A 269 18.66 4.62 -22.56
N ASP A 270 19.69 4.14 -21.85
CA ASP A 270 19.97 4.50 -20.45
C ASP A 270 18.82 4.25 -19.46
N ASN A 271 17.94 3.31 -19.79
CA ASN A 271 16.87 2.88 -18.92
C ASN A 271 17.40 1.90 -17.86
N LEU A 272 17.12 2.18 -16.58
CA LEU A 272 17.69 1.50 -15.44
C LEU A 272 16.62 0.74 -14.65
N ILE A 273 16.85 -0.55 -14.44
CA ILE A 273 16.20 -1.34 -13.41
C ILE A 273 17.04 -1.32 -12.13
N LYS A 274 16.39 -1.05 -11.00
CA LYS A 274 17.05 -0.94 -9.70
C LYS A 274 16.25 -1.60 -8.58
N PHE A 275 16.89 -2.50 -7.84
CA PHE A 275 16.35 -3.10 -6.62
C PHE A 275 17.20 -2.66 -5.44
N THR A 276 16.58 -2.12 -4.39
CA THR A 276 17.29 -1.65 -3.19
C THR A 276 16.92 -2.51 -1.99
N ILE A 277 17.90 -3.14 -1.36
CA ILE A 277 17.74 -3.80 -0.05
C ILE A 277 18.08 -2.79 1.03
N MET A 278 17.17 -2.65 2.00
CA MET A 278 17.50 -1.98 3.26
C MET A 278 18.28 -2.91 4.18
N ASP A 279 19.46 -2.45 4.61
CA ASP A 279 20.28 -3.09 5.63
C ASP A 279 20.61 -2.06 6.72
N ASN A 280 20.79 -2.50 7.96
CA ASN A 280 20.93 -1.67 9.16
C ASN A 280 22.14 -0.72 9.11
N LYS A 281 23.09 -0.94 8.19
CA LYS A 281 24.32 -0.13 8.06
C LYS A 281 24.30 0.78 6.83
N LYS A 282 23.92 0.25 5.65
CA LYS A 282 23.79 0.98 4.38
C LYS A 282 22.86 0.25 3.43
N ASN A 283 22.05 0.99 2.67
CA ASN A 283 21.25 0.42 1.60
C ASN A 283 22.14 -0.14 0.50
N LYS A 284 21.74 -1.29 -0.05
CA LYS A 284 22.47 -1.96 -1.14
C LYS A 284 21.63 -1.97 -2.40
N ASP A 285 22.19 -1.40 -3.46
CA ASP A 285 21.54 -1.30 -4.76
C ASP A 285 22.00 -2.42 -5.70
N TYR A 286 21.04 -3.01 -6.40
CA TYR A 286 21.22 -3.97 -7.46
C TYR A 286 20.67 -3.37 -8.74
N ARG A 287 21.51 -3.21 -9.76
CA ARG A 287 21.22 -2.39 -10.94
C ARG A 287 21.39 -3.20 -12.22
N HIS A 288 20.51 -2.97 -13.18
CA HIS A 288 20.59 -3.51 -14.54
C HIS A 288 20.22 -2.42 -15.53
N ILE A 289 21.11 -2.10 -16.46
CA ILE A 289 20.83 -1.18 -17.57
C ILE A 289 20.19 -2.01 -18.67
N LEU A 290 19.01 -1.59 -19.14
CA LEU A 290 18.29 -2.28 -20.20
C LEU A 290 19.06 -2.17 -21.52
N LYS A 291 19.34 -3.33 -22.12
CA LYS A 291 20.07 -3.45 -23.40
C LYS A 291 19.36 -4.46 -24.28
N ASN A 292 18.44 -3.98 -25.11
CA ASN A 292 17.57 -4.83 -25.96
C ASN A 292 16.83 -5.92 -25.18
N ASP A 293 16.46 -5.63 -23.93
CA ASP A 293 15.63 -6.52 -23.12
C ASP A 293 14.16 -6.43 -23.57
N PHE A 294 13.51 -7.58 -23.72
CA PHE A 294 12.10 -7.73 -24.07
C PHE A 294 11.52 -8.99 -23.43
N CYS A 295 10.19 -9.05 -23.26
CA CYS A 295 9.47 -10.20 -22.72
C CYS A 295 10.12 -10.80 -21.47
N ARG A 296 10.42 -9.97 -20.45
CA ARG A 296 11.32 -10.36 -19.37
C ARG A 296 10.83 -9.92 -17.99
N VAL A 297 10.98 -10.82 -17.02
CA VAL A 297 10.67 -10.58 -15.61
C VAL A 297 11.98 -10.40 -14.85
N PHE A 298 12.17 -9.25 -14.22
CA PHE A 298 13.30 -8.94 -13.34
C PHE A 298 12.89 -9.08 -11.87
N TYR A 299 13.75 -9.70 -11.09
CA TYR A 299 13.51 -9.97 -9.67
C TYR A 299 14.83 -10.16 -8.91
N LEU A 300 14.78 -9.98 -7.60
CA LEU A 300 15.94 -10.18 -6.73
C LEU A 300 15.94 -11.60 -6.15
N TYR A 301 16.94 -12.41 -6.50
CA TYR A 301 17.06 -13.76 -5.99
C TYR A 301 17.56 -13.76 -4.53
N LYS A 302 16.74 -14.30 -3.63
CA LYS A 302 17.04 -14.39 -2.19
C LYS A 302 17.99 -15.55 -1.90
N HIS A 303 19.27 -15.24 -1.72
CA HIS A 303 20.30 -16.18 -1.26
C HIS A 303 21.25 -15.46 -0.30
N LYS A 304 22.26 -16.17 0.26
CA LYS A 304 23.32 -15.56 1.11
C LYS A 304 23.91 -14.29 0.50
N ASN A 305 24.09 -14.30 -0.83
CA ASN A 305 24.45 -13.15 -1.64
C ASN A 305 23.29 -12.87 -2.62
N PRO A 306 22.44 -11.87 -2.36
CA PRO A 306 21.38 -11.50 -3.28
C PRO A 306 21.95 -11.09 -4.63
N SER A 307 21.22 -11.39 -5.70
CA SER A 307 21.58 -11.04 -7.08
C SER A 307 20.32 -10.69 -7.87
N LEU A 308 20.42 -9.68 -8.73
CA LEU A 308 19.36 -9.36 -9.69
C LEU A 308 19.39 -10.41 -10.80
N ARG A 309 18.23 -11.02 -11.06
CA ARG A 309 18.06 -12.06 -12.08
C ARG A 309 16.87 -11.72 -12.96
N SER A 310 16.81 -12.39 -14.10
CA SER A 310 15.69 -12.32 -15.00
C SER A 310 15.39 -13.65 -15.70
N HIS A 311 14.16 -13.80 -16.17
CA HIS A 311 13.71 -14.90 -17.01
C HIS A 311 12.61 -14.43 -17.98
N GLU A 312 12.29 -15.23 -18.99
CA GLU A 312 11.34 -14.88 -20.06
C GLU A 312 9.91 -15.39 -19.79
N ASP A 313 9.73 -16.27 -18.80
CA ASP A 313 8.42 -16.82 -18.46
C ASP A 313 7.49 -15.80 -17.77
N ILE A 314 6.66 -15.11 -18.56
CA ILE A 314 5.63 -14.20 -18.03
C ILE A 314 4.38 -15.01 -17.68
N ASN A 315 4.18 -15.26 -16.39
CA ASN A 315 2.92 -15.85 -15.90
C ASN A 315 1.78 -14.82 -16.02
N GLN A 316 0.78 -15.12 -16.85
CA GLN A 316 -0.41 -14.30 -17.11
C GLN A 316 -1.25 -14.01 -15.85
N GLU A 317 -1.25 -14.90 -14.86
CA GLU A 317 -1.95 -14.66 -13.59
C GLU A 317 -1.39 -13.41 -12.88
N ASN A 318 -0.09 -13.14 -13.03
CA ASN A 318 0.55 -11.93 -12.47
C ASN A 318 0.12 -10.64 -13.17
N LEU A 319 -0.61 -10.71 -14.28
CA LEU A 319 -1.10 -9.57 -15.07
C LEU A 319 -2.61 -9.37 -14.93
N SER A 320 -3.34 -10.34 -14.38
CA SER A 320 -4.81 -10.31 -14.22
C SER A 320 -5.36 -9.07 -13.50
N TRP A 321 -4.55 -8.44 -12.64
CA TRP A 321 -4.95 -7.23 -11.92
C TRP A 321 -5.05 -5.98 -12.82
N ILE A 322 -4.41 -5.98 -14.00
CA ILE A 322 -4.38 -4.81 -14.90
C ILE A 322 -5.77 -4.53 -15.46
N GLU A 323 -6.47 -5.57 -15.93
CA GLU A 323 -7.83 -5.44 -16.46
C GLU A 323 -8.81 -4.92 -15.40
N ASN A 324 -8.61 -5.34 -14.16
CA ASN A 324 -9.45 -4.92 -13.04
C ASN A 324 -9.24 -3.45 -12.66
N ILE A 325 -8.11 -2.80 -12.96
CA ILE A 325 -7.92 -1.38 -12.59
C ILE A 325 -8.87 -0.46 -13.36
N LYS A 326 -9.03 -0.70 -14.67
CA LYS A 326 -9.95 0.13 -15.47
C LYS A 326 -11.38 -0.09 -15.00
N LYS A 327 -11.78 -1.34 -14.81
CA LYS A 327 -13.09 -1.67 -14.23
C LYS A 327 -13.29 -1.00 -12.88
N ASP A 328 -12.32 -1.14 -11.96
CA ASP A 328 -12.37 -0.53 -10.63
C ASP A 328 -12.60 0.99 -10.67
N VAL A 329 -12.20 1.71 -11.72
CA VAL A 329 -12.34 3.20 -11.82
C VAL A 329 -13.54 3.63 -12.65
N PHE A 330 -13.89 2.91 -13.72
CA PHE A 330 -14.97 3.29 -14.64
C PHE A 330 -16.28 2.52 -14.44
N GLU A 331 -16.26 1.42 -13.70
CA GLU A 331 -17.42 0.59 -13.37
C GLU A 331 -17.60 0.59 -11.83
N ASP A 332 -18.72 1.14 -11.36
CA ASP A 332 -19.23 0.93 -9.99
C ASP A 332 -20.27 -0.19 -9.99
#